data_AF-A0A8H6Y4K3-F1
#
_entry.id   AF-A0A8H6Y4K3-F1
#
_cell.length_a   1.000
_cell.length_b   1.000
_cell.length_c   1.000
_cell.angle_alpha   90.00
_cell.angle_beta   90.00
_cell.angle_gamma   90.00
#
_symmetry.space_group_name_H-M   'P 1'
#
loop_
_entity.id
_entity.type
_entity.pdbx_description
1 polymer ?
#
loop_
_entity_poly.entity_id
_entity_poly.type
_entity_poly.pdbx_seq_one_letter_code
_entity_poly.pdbx_strand_id
1 'polypeptide(L)'
;MALPPPQLPNIQAMVAAFDTLSQETALLPNANAFNIGAQLAAIQTSLANLTTTVQNLSATVQNLTTTVNNNHTHVTGRLDAIDGRFDAIDDRLDAIEGDLRLQPMRLMNSVAAHDKPLRGPDFAVLSHPNPSTRDRLLAFTANECNASAANLRLPALPQAATVDERRRQIARFLGVPY
;
A
#
# COMPACT_ATOMS: atom_id res chain seq x y z
N MET A 1 -38.85 0.02 110.53
CA MET A 1 -38.89 -0.68 109.23
C MET A 1 -37.58 -1.44 109.08
N ALA A 2 -37.59 -2.76 109.23
CA ALA A 2 -36.40 -3.57 108.98
C ALA A 2 -36.21 -3.70 107.46
N LEU A 3 -35.00 -3.41 106.97
CA LEU A 3 -34.63 -3.62 105.57
C LEU A 3 -34.73 -5.12 105.26
N PRO A 4 -35.36 -5.52 104.15
CA PRO A 4 -35.39 -6.91 103.74
C PRO A 4 -33.95 -7.41 103.50
N PRO A 5 -33.64 -8.67 103.89
CA PRO A 5 -32.31 -9.23 103.71
C PRO A 5 -31.93 -9.24 102.21
N PRO A 6 -30.66 -9.00 101.86
CA PRO A 6 -30.21 -9.04 100.48
C PRO A 6 -30.53 -10.41 99.88
N GLN A 7 -31.25 -10.41 98.76
CA GLN A 7 -31.55 -11.64 98.03
C GLN A 7 -30.26 -12.17 97.42
N LEU A 8 -29.90 -13.40 97.80
CA LEU A 8 -28.77 -14.09 97.21
C LEU A 8 -29.07 -14.39 95.72
N PRO A 9 -28.05 -14.34 94.84
CA PRO A 9 -28.22 -14.67 93.43
C PRO A 9 -28.86 -16.04 93.24
N ASN A 10 -29.82 -16.15 92.32
CA ASN A 10 -30.47 -17.42 92.01
C ASN A 10 -29.51 -18.31 91.19
N ILE A 11 -28.76 -19.14 91.89
CA ILE A 11 -27.77 -20.06 91.30
C ILE A 11 -28.42 -20.99 90.26
N GLN A 12 -29.66 -21.43 90.47
CA GLN A 12 -30.37 -22.30 89.52
C GLN A 12 -30.67 -21.60 88.19
N ALA A 13 -31.02 -20.31 88.23
CA ALA A 13 -31.24 -19.53 87.01
C ALA A 13 -29.94 -19.32 86.23
N MET A 14 -28.81 -19.14 86.93
CA MET A 14 -27.49 -19.03 86.29
C MET A 14 -27.06 -20.35 85.64
N VAL A 15 -27.29 -21.48 86.31
CA VAL A 15 -27.00 -22.82 85.75
C VAL A 15 -27.83 -23.06 84.49
N ALA A 16 -29.13 -22.76 84.51
CA ALA A 16 -29.99 -22.89 83.33
C ALA A 16 -29.54 -21.99 82.16
N ALA A 17 -29.06 -20.78 82.45
CA ALA A 17 -28.50 -19.89 81.44
C ALA A 17 -27.19 -20.44 80.84
N PHE A 18 -26.33 -21.04 81.64
CA PHE A 18 -25.12 -21.73 81.16
C PHE A 18 -25.45 -22.97 80.31
N ASP A 19 -26.46 -23.74 80.69
CA ASP A 19 -26.92 -24.89 79.89
C ASP A 19 -27.48 -24.44 78.54
N THR A 20 -28.21 -23.32 78.52
CA THR A 20 -28.75 -22.73 77.28
C THR A 20 -27.62 -22.20 76.39
N LEU A 21 -26.66 -21.46 76.96
CA LEU A 21 -25.46 -21.01 76.24
C LEU A 21 -24.65 -22.19 75.68
N SER A 22 -24.54 -23.29 76.44
CA SER A 22 -23.87 -24.51 75.99
C SER A 22 -24.60 -25.15 74.79
N GLN A 23 -25.93 -25.21 74.84
CA GLN A 23 -26.73 -25.72 73.72
C GLN A 23 -26.66 -24.79 72.49
N GLU A 24 -26.73 -23.47 72.67
CA GLU A 24 -26.62 -22.49 71.58
C GLU A 24 -25.23 -22.48 70.95
N THR A 25 -24.16 -22.61 71.75
CA THR A 25 -22.79 -22.72 71.24
C THR A 25 -22.54 -24.04 70.51
N ALA A 26 -23.22 -25.13 70.89
CA ALA A 26 -23.17 -26.40 70.17
C ALA A 26 -23.91 -26.37 68.81
N LEU A 27 -24.87 -25.46 68.65
CA LEU A 27 -25.56 -25.21 67.37
C LEU A 27 -24.75 -24.32 66.42
N LEU A 28 -23.71 -23.63 66.92
CA LEU A 28 -22.80 -22.92 66.05
C LEU A 28 -22.16 -23.96 65.11
N PRO A 29 -22.25 -23.77 63.78
CA PRO A 29 -21.54 -24.61 62.85
C PRO A 29 -20.07 -24.66 63.26
N ASN A 30 -19.49 -25.86 63.32
CA ASN A 30 -18.06 -26.06 63.59
C ASN A 30 -17.28 -24.97 62.83
N ALA A 31 -16.34 -24.25 63.46
CA ALA A 31 -15.59 -23.19 62.80
C ALA A 31 -14.91 -23.66 61.49
N ASN A 32 -14.66 -24.97 61.37
CA ASN A 32 -14.16 -25.64 60.18
C ASN A 32 -15.18 -25.76 59.02
N ALA A 33 -16.48 -25.55 59.27
CA ALA A 33 -17.55 -25.57 58.28
C ALA A 33 -17.61 -24.28 57.45
N PHE A 34 -17.10 -23.16 57.99
CA PHE A 34 -16.95 -21.92 57.24
C PHE A 34 -15.67 -21.95 56.41
N ASN A 35 -15.69 -22.69 55.30
CA ASN A 35 -14.55 -22.80 54.37
C ASN A 35 -14.32 -21.55 53.49
N ILE A 36 -14.76 -20.38 53.97
CA ILE A 36 -14.71 -19.08 53.28
C ILE A 36 -13.25 -18.72 52.93
N GLY A 37 -12.31 -19.03 53.83
CA GLY A 37 -10.88 -18.79 53.60
C GLY A 37 -10.33 -19.54 52.38
N ALA A 38 -10.67 -20.83 52.23
CA ALA A 38 -10.19 -21.61 51.08
C ALA A 38 -10.90 -21.19 49.78
N GLN A 39 -12.19 -20.86 49.84
CA GLN A 39 -12.92 -20.32 48.69
C GLN A 39 -12.31 -18.99 48.23
N LEU A 40 -11.99 -18.10 49.16
CA LEU A 40 -11.33 -16.82 48.85
C LEU A 40 -9.95 -17.03 48.21
N ALA A 41 -9.15 -17.96 48.74
CA ALA A 41 -7.85 -18.30 48.17
C ALA A 41 -7.97 -18.88 46.73
N ALA A 42 -8.99 -19.72 46.48
CA ALA A 42 -9.26 -20.25 45.15
C ALA A 42 -9.68 -19.15 44.15
N ILE A 43 -10.51 -18.20 44.59
CA ILE A 43 -10.91 -17.03 43.79
C ILE A 43 -9.69 -16.15 43.48
N GLN A 44 -8.84 -15.87 44.47
CA GLN A 44 -7.60 -15.11 44.28
C GLN A 44 -6.68 -15.77 43.23
N THR A 45 -6.55 -17.10 43.31
CA THR A 45 -5.77 -17.87 42.33
C THR A 45 -6.37 -17.76 40.92
N SER A 46 -7.69 -17.90 40.81
CA SER A 46 -8.40 -17.79 39.52
C SER A 46 -8.27 -16.39 38.92
N LEU A 47 -8.34 -15.35 39.74
CA LEU A 47 -8.16 -13.96 39.32
C LEU A 47 -6.72 -13.68 38.85
N ALA A 48 -5.73 -14.22 39.54
CA ALA A 48 -4.33 -14.13 39.12
C ALA A 48 -4.08 -14.81 37.77
N ASN A 49 -4.69 -15.98 37.56
CA ASN A 49 -4.63 -16.70 36.29
C ASN A 49 -5.29 -15.89 35.17
N LEU A 50 -6.49 -15.36 35.39
CA LEU A 50 -7.20 -14.54 34.40
C LEU A 50 -6.40 -13.27 34.04
N THR A 51 -5.80 -12.62 35.04
CA THR A 51 -4.93 -11.46 34.85
C THR A 51 -3.77 -11.81 33.91
N THR A 52 -3.12 -12.96 34.14
CA THR A 52 -2.04 -13.46 33.29
C THR A 52 -2.53 -13.76 31.86
N THR A 53 -3.68 -14.41 31.71
CA THR A 53 -4.27 -14.69 30.39
C THR A 53 -4.56 -13.39 29.62
N VAL A 54 -5.13 -12.38 30.27
CA VAL A 54 -5.42 -11.08 29.65
C VAL A 54 -4.14 -10.37 29.22
N GLN A 55 -3.07 -10.42 30.03
CA GLN A 55 -1.77 -9.87 29.67
C GLN A 55 -1.18 -10.56 28.43
N ASN A 56 -1.25 -11.90 28.38
CA ASN A 56 -0.77 -12.67 27.23
C ASN A 56 -1.57 -12.39 25.95
N LEU A 57 -2.90 -12.29 26.07
CA LEU A 57 -3.77 -11.91 24.95
C LEU A 57 -3.46 -10.49 24.46
N SER A 58 -3.24 -9.54 25.37
CA SER A 58 -2.85 -8.18 25.02
C SER A 58 -1.54 -8.15 24.23
N ALA A 59 -0.52 -8.89 24.67
CA ALA A 59 0.75 -9.01 23.96
C ALA A 59 0.57 -9.66 22.57
N THR A 60 -0.26 -10.71 22.48
CA THR A 60 -0.56 -11.39 21.21
C THR A 60 -1.24 -10.45 20.22
N VAL A 61 -2.21 -9.65 20.69
CA VAL A 61 -2.90 -8.64 19.87
C VAL A 61 -1.91 -7.58 19.37
N GLN A 62 -1.02 -7.07 20.23
CA GLN A 62 0.00 -6.10 19.83
C GLN A 62 0.94 -6.65 18.74
N ASN A 63 1.36 -7.91 18.86
CA ASN A 63 2.19 -8.58 17.86
C ASN A 63 1.46 -8.78 16.54
N LEU A 64 0.18 -9.15 16.59
CA LEU A 64 -0.64 -9.30 15.39
C LEU A 64 -0.84 -7.95 14.69
N THR A 65 -1.16 -6.88 15.43
CA THR A 65 -1.26 -5.52 14.89
C THR A 65 0.02 -5.10 14.19
N THR A 66 1.18 -5.35 14.80
CA THR A 66 2.48 -5.05 14.19
C THR A 66 2.70 -5.83 12.89
N THR A 67 2.39 -7.13 12.90
CA THR A 67 2.53 -7.99 11.72
C THR A 67 1.62 -7.54 10.58
N VAL A 68 0.36 -7.21 10.89
CA VAL A 68 -0.61 -6.72 9.90
C VAL A 68 -0.15 -5.39 9.30
N ASN A 69 0.33 -4.45 10.11
CA ASN A 69 0.83 -3.16 9.61
C ASN A 69 2.05 -3.31 8.70
N ASN A 70 2.98 -4.20 9.06
CA ASN A 70 4.15 -4.50 8.22
C ASN A 70 3.73 -5.13 6.88
N ASN A 71 2.82 -6.11 6.92
CA ASN A 71 2.30 -6.74 5.72
C ASN A 71 1.55 -5.74 4.83
N HIS A 72 0.73 -4.87 5.42
CA HIS A 72 0.02 -3.81 4.71
C HIS A 72 1.01 -2.89 3.98
N THR A 73 2.02 -2.39 4.70
CA THR A 73 3.07 -1.52 4.12
C THR A 73 3.80 -2.21 2.96
N HIS A 74 4.16 -3.48 3.12
CA HIS A 74 4.81 -4.25 2.08
C HIS A 74 3.93 -4.48 0.85
N VAL A 75 2.64 -4.77 1.06
CA VAL A 75 1.67 -4.94 -0.04
C VAL A 75 1.48 -3.63 -0.79
N THR A 76 1.26 -2.52 -0.09
CA THR A 76 1.11 -1.20 -0.71
C THR A 76 2.34 -0.83 -1.54
N GLY A 77 3.55 -0.98 -0.99
CA GLY A 77 4.77 -0.68 -1.75
C GLY A 77 4.97 -1.57 -2.98
N ARG A 78 4.49 -2.82 -2.97
CA ARG A 78 4.49 -3.67 -4.15
C ARG A 78 3.47 -3.24 -5.21
N LEU A 79 2.32 -2.73 -4.80
CA LEU A 79 1.30 -2.22 -5.70
C LEU A 79 1.78 -0.95 -6.40
N ASP A 80 2.37 0.00 -5.66
CA ASP A 80 2.95 1.22 -6.25
C ASP A 80 4.03 0.89 -7.30
N ALA A 81 4.87 -0.11 -7.00
CA ALA A 81 5.90 -0.57 -7.95
C ALA A 81 5.32 -1.29 -9.18
N ILE A 82 4.13 -1.90 -9.07
CA ILE A 82 3.42 -2.50 -10.20
C ILE A 82 2.81 -1.40 -11.08
N ASP A 83 2.20 -0.40 -10.47
CA ASP A 83 1.62 0.74 -11.21
C ASP A 83 2.69 1.46 -12.02
N GLY A 84 3.83 1.79 -11.42
CA GLY A 84 4.95 2.42 -12.15
C GLY A 84 5.53 1.54 -13.28
N ARG A 85 5.40 0.22 -13.20
CA ARG A 85 5.79 -0.69 -14.29
C ARG A 85 4.75 -0.71 -15.41
N PHE A 86 3.47 -0.55 -15.10
CA PHE A 86 2.41 -0.45 -16.11
C PHE A 86 2.53 0.86 -16.90
N ASP A 87 2.74 1.99 -16.23
CA ASP A 87 3.00 3.28 -16.89
C ASP A 87 4.17 3.17 -17.89
N ALA A 88 5.28 2.57 -17.46
CA ALA A 88 6.45 2.36 -18.32
C ALA A 88 6.19 1.38 -19.48
N ILE A 89 5.25 0.46 -19.35
CA ILE A 89 4.83 -0.43 -20.44
C ILE A 89 3.97 0.35 -21.44
N ASP A 90 3.03 1.16 -20.97
CA ASP A 90 2.16 1.97 -21.81
C ASP A 90 2.98 2.96 -22.66
N ASP A 91 3.93 3.67 -22.07
CA ASP A 91 4.86 4.55 -22.79
C ASP A 91 5.62 3.82 -23.91
N ARG A 92 6.04 2.57 -23.64
CA ARG A 92 6.76 1.74 -24.61
C ARG A 92 5.84 1.25 -25.71
N LEU A 93 4.59 0.91 -25.39
CA LEU A 93 3.59 0.47 -26.36
C LEU A 93 3.22 1.63 -27.29
N ASP A 94 3.00 2.83 -26.76
CA ASP A 94 2.75 4.04 -27.56
C ASP A 94 3.89 4.33 -28.54
N ALA A 95 5.14 4.19 -28.08
CA ALA A 95 6.31 4.36 -28.95
C ALA A 95 6.38 3.29 -30.06
N ILE A 96 6.08 2.03 -29.75
CA ILE A 96 6.04 0.93 -30.72
C ILE A 96 4.92 1.15 -31.73
N GLU A 97 3.71 1.51 -31.29
CA GLU A 97 2.58 1.79 -32.16
C GLU A 97 2.88 2.95 -33.12
N GLY A 98 3.50 4.02 -32.60
CA GLY A 98 3.98 5.13 -33.41
C GLY A 98 4.95 4.70 -34.52
N ASP A 99 5.94 3.86 -34.21
CA ASP A 99 6.90 3.37 -35.21
C ASP A 99 6.25 2.41 -36.22
N LEU A 100 5.41 1.48 -35.75
CA LEU A 100 4.68 0.54 -36.61
C LEU A 100 3.76 1.25 -37.59
N ARG A 101 3.14 2.37 -37.20
CA ARG A 101 2.32 3.18 -38.09
C ARG A 101 3.12 3.80 -39.24
N LEU A 102 4.40 4.12 -39.00
CA LEU A 102 5.28 4.74 -40.00
C LEU A 102 6.00 3.71 -40.89
N GLN A 103 6.17 2.47 -40.43
CA GLN A 103 6.88 1.39 -41.14
C GLN A 103 6.49 1.26 -42.62
N PRO A 104 5.21 1.21 -43.01
CA PRO A 104 4.85 1.05 -44.42
C PRO A 104 5.38 2.19 -45.31
N MET A 105 5.25 3.44 -44.84
CA MET A 105 5.77 4.61 -45.55
C MET A 105 7.30 4.57 -45.63
N ARG A 106 7.96 4.23 -44.51
CA ARG A 106 9.43 4.15 -44.46
C ARG A 106 9.96 3.08 -45.42
N LEU A 107 9.29 1.93 -45.52
CA LEU A 107 9.65 0.88 -46.47
C LEU A 107 9.50 1.37 -47.92
N MET A 108 8.39 2.03 -48.27
CA MET A 108 8.18 2.59 -49.61
C MET A 108 9.25 3.61 -50.00
N ASN A 109 9.61 4.50 -49.07
CA ASN A 109 10.61 5.53 -49.30
C ASN A 109 12.04 4.96 -49.33
N SER A 110 12.30 3.88 -48.61
CA SER A 110 13.63 3.25 -48.57
C SER A 110 14.04 2.65 -49.91
N VAL A 111 13.08 2.07 -50.62
CA VAL A 111 13.28 1.46 -51.95
C VAL A 111 13.12 2.45 -53.10
N ALA A 112 12.62 3.66 -52.84
CA ALA A 112 12.48 4.69 -53.85
C ALA A 112 13.86 5.15 -54.36
N ALA A 113 13.99 5.34 -55.67
CA ALA A 113 15.18 5.97 -56.25
C ALA A 113 15.27 7.45 -55.86
N HIS A 114 16.46 8.04 -56.01
CA HIS A 114 16.79 9.36 -55.49
C HIS A 114 15.90 10.50 -56.01
N ASP A 115 15.48 10.37 -57.27
CA ASP A 115 14.65 11.32 -58.03
C ASP A 115 13.13 11.07 -57.86
N LYS A 116 12.74 9.97 -57.19
CA LYS A 116 11.33 9.58 -57.09
C LYS A 116 10.63 10.29 -55.94
N PRO A 117 9.31 10.53 -56.08
CA PRO A 117 8.55 11.21 -55.05
C PRO A 117 8.53 10.45 -53.73
N LEU A 118 8.88 11.13 -52.64
CA LEU A 118 8.75 10.63 -51.28
C LEU A 118 7.30 10.70 -50.81
N ARG A 119 6.93 9.78 -49.93
CA ARG A 119 5.59 9.69 -49.34
C ARG A 119 5.57 10.13 -47.88
N GLY A 120 4.49 10.80 -47.49
CA GLY A 120 4.20 11.19 -46.12
C GLY A 120 3.49 10.09 -45.32
N PRO A 121 3.21 10.35 -44.03
CA PRO A 121 2.53 9.40 -43.13
C PRO A 121 1.13 8.95 -43.59
N ASP A 122 0.48 9.75 -44.45
CA ASP A 122 -0.80 9.48 -45.09
C ASP A 122 -0.66 8.81 -46.47
N PHE A 123 0.57 8.40 -46.83
CA PHE A 123 0.97 7.87 -48.14
C PHE A 123 0.85 8.84 -49.31
N ALA A 124 0.47 10.10 -49.05
CA ALA A 124 0.44 11.15 -50.06
C ALA A 124 1.86 11.52 -50.48
N VAL A 125 2.01 12.00 -51.71
CA VAL A 125 3.29 12.51 -52.20
C VAL A 125 3.63 13.79 -51.44
N LEU A 126 4.85 13.86 -50.92
CA LEU A 126 5.34 15.04 -50.23
C LEU A 126 5.54 16.20 -51.20
N SER A 127 5.13 17.37 -50.74
CA SER A 127 5.33 18.66 -51.41
C SER A 127 5.87 19.67 -50.41
N HIS A 128 6.33 20.83 -50.92
CA HIS A 128 6.85 21.91 -50.09
C HIS A 128 5.85 22.27 -48.97
N PRO A 129 6.27 22.38 -47.69
CA PRO A 129 7.63 22.56 -47.21
C PRO A 129 8.47 21.28 -47.06
N ASN A 130 7.89 20.10 -47.28
CA ASN A 130 8.58 18.81 -47.17
C ASN A 130 9.40 18.49 -48.43
N PRO A 131 10.45 17.65 -48.30
CA PRO A 131 11.25 17.26 -49.45
C PRO A 131 10.41 16.37 -50.37
N SER A 132 10.25 16.77 -51.62
CA SER A 132 9.54 15.96 -52.62
C SER A 132 10.36 14.74 -53.05
N THR A 133 11.68 14.79 -52.98
CA THR A 133 12.61 13.70 -53.38
C THR A 133 13.80 13.60 -52.41
N ARG A 134 14.58 12.52 -52.48
CA ARG A 134 15.81 12.35 -51.67
C ARG A 134 16.85 13.41 -52.01
N ASP A 135 17.05 13.69 -53.29
CA ASP A 135 17.99 14.73 -53.72
C ASP A 135 17.58 16.11 -53.19
N ARG A 136 16.26 16.38 -53.13
CA ARG A 136 15.78 17.63 -52.55
C ARG A 136 16.05 17.72 -51.05
N LEU A 137 15.92 16.62 -50.31
CA LEU A 137 16.28 16.57 -48.89
C LEU A 137 17.76 16.87 -48.67
N LEU A 138 18.65 16.32 -49.50
CA LEU A 138 20.09 16.58 -49.42
C LEU A 138 20.44 18.05 -49.73
N ALA A 139 19.60 18.74 -50.48
CA ALA A 139 19.75 20.16 -50.81
C ALA A 139 19.11 21.12 -49.78
N PHE A 140 18.35 20.64 -48.77
CA PHE A 140 17.62 21.50 -47.84
C PHE A 140 18.54 22.40 -47.01
N THR A 141 18.22 23.69 -46.95
CA THR A 141 18.85 24.64 -46.02
C THR A 141 18.36 24.45 -44.58
N ALA A 142 19.01 25.13 -43.61
CA ALA A 142 18.57 25.10 -42.21
C ALA A 142 17.10 25.51 -42.04
N ASN A 143 16.67 26.54 -42.76
CA ASN A 143 15.30 27.06 -42.70
C ASN A 143 14.29 26.07 -43.28
N GLU A 144 14.62 25.43 -44.39
CA GLU A 144 13.77 24.39 -45.01
C GLU A 144 13.68 23.15 -44.13
N CYS A 145 14.77 22.72 -43.51
CA CYS A 145 14.74 21.66 -42.51
C CYS A 145 13.82 21.99 -41.34
N ASN A 146 13.88 23.22 -40.82
CA ASN A 146 13.02 23.65 -39.72
C ASN A 146 11.54 23.67 -40.13
N ALA A 147 11.24 24.19 -41.33
CA ALA A 147 9.88 24.21 -41.87
C ALA A 147 9.32 22.80 -42.08
N SER A 148 10.12 21.88 -42.63
CA SER A 148 9.72 20.48 -42.82
C SER A 148 9.58 19.74 -41.50
N ALA A 149 10.51 19.92 -40.55
CA ALA A 149 10.41 19.31 -39.22
C ALA A 149 9.15 19.77 -38.48
N ALA A 150 8.81 21.06 -38.54
CA ALA A 150 7.57 21.58 -37.97
C ALA A 150 6.33 20.97 -38.65
N ASN A 151 6.32 20.89 -39.99
CA ASN A 151 5.19 20.33 -40.75
C ASN A 151 5.00 18.82 -40.50
N LEU A 152 6.09 18.07 -40.34
CA LEU A 152 6.09 16.64 -40.00
C LEU A 152 5.94 16.37 -38.50
N ARG A 153 5.84 17.43 -37.67
CA ARG A 153 5.74 17.35 -36.20
C ARG A 153 6.89 16.57 -35.56
N LEU A 154 8.10 16.76 -36.08
CA LEU A 154 9.30 16.13 -35.53
C LEU A 154 9.72 16.82 -34.21
N PRO A 155 10.36 16.08 -33.29
CA PRO A 155 10.94 16.66 -32.09
C PRO A 155 11.90 17.80 -32.42
N ALA A 156 11.86 18.89 -31.66
CA ALA A 156 12.75 20.01 -31.87
C ALA A 156 14.21 19.62 -31.59
N LEU A 157 15.11 19.93 -32.52
CA LEU A 157 16.55 19.82 -32.30
C LEU A 157 17.10 21.08 -31.62
N PRO A 158 18.22 20.99 -30.88
CA PRO A 158 18.90 22.15 -30.31
C PRO A 158 19.16 23.24 -31.35
N GLN A 159 19.21 24.51 -30.94
CA GLN A 159 19.46 25.62 -31.88
C GLN A 159 20.80 25.47 -32.61
N ALA A 160 21.83 24.94 -31.93
CA ALA A 160 23.15 24.69 -32.50
C ALA A 160 23.22 23.47 -33.43
N ALA A 161 22.14 22.69 -33.60
CA ALA A 161 22.15 21.51 -34.46
C ALA A 161 22.42 21.89 -35.92
N THR A 162 23.36 21.15 -36.50
CA THR A 162 23.82 21.35 -37.88
C THR A 162 22.70 21.02 -38.88
N VAL A 163 22.82 21.56 -40.09
CA VAL A 163 21.88 21.24 -41.17
C VAL A 163 21.87 19.73 -41.46
N ASP A 164 23.03 19.10 -41.40
CA ASP A 164 23.22 17.67 -41.61
C ASP A 164 22.46 16.82 -40.56
N GLU A 165 22.50 17.21 -39.29
CA GLU A 165 21.72 16.57 -38.22
C GLU A 165 20.20 16.72 -38.44
N ARG A 166 19.75 17.89 -38.88
CA ARG A 166 18.33 18.14 -39.17
C ARG A 166 17.86 17.33 -40.36
N ARG A 167 18.66 17.25 -41.43
CA ARG A 167 18.36 16.40 -42.60
C ARG A 167 18.33 14.92 -42.22
N ARG A 168 19.28 14.44 -41.39
CA ARG A 168 19.25 13.07 -40.84
C ARG A 168 17.97 12.78 -40.06
N GLN A 169 17.49 13.71 -39.25
CA GLN A 169 16.25 13.53 -38.50
C GLN A 169 15.04 13.35 -39.43
N ILE A 170 14.92 14.21 -40.45
CA ILE A 170 13.86 14.12 -41.47
C ILE A 170 13.99 12.82 -42.27
N ALA A 171 15.20 12.47 -42.71
CA ALA A 171 15.46 11.24 -43.45
C ALA A 171 15.06 10.00 -42.64
N ARG A 172 15.43 9.94 -41.36
CA ARG A 172 15.08 8.84 -40.46
C ARG A 172 13.57 8.69 -40.30
N PHE A 173 12.86 9.79 -40.09
CA PHE A 173 11.40 9.80 -39.98
C PHE A 173 10.73 9.29 -41.27
N LEU A 174 11.19 9.78 -42.42
CA LEU A 174 10.66 9.40 -43.73
C LEU A 174 11.14 8.01 -44.20
N GLY A 175 12.09 7.38 -43.52
CA GLY A 175 12.67 6.09 -43.96
C GLY A 175 13.54 6.20 -45.19
N VAL A 176 14.15 7.37 -45.41
CA VAL A 176 15.05 7.63 -46.52
C VAL A 176 16.49 7.30 -46.09
N PRO A 177 17.22 6.45 -46.83
CA PRO A 177 18.66 6.27 -46.65
C PRO A 177 19.38 7.61 -46.75
N TYR A 178 20.18 7.94 -45.73
CA TYR A 178 20.93 9.18 -45.60
C TYR A 178 22.41 8.89 -45.46
#